data_AF-A0A7C9MC09-F1
#
_entry.id   AF-A0A7C9MC09-F1
#
_cell.length_a   1.000
_cell.length_b   1.000
_cell.length_c   1.000
_cell.angle_alpha   90.00
_cell.angle_beta   90.00
_cell.angle_gamma   90.00
#
_symmetry.space_group_name_H-M   'P 1'
#
loop_
_entity.id
_entity.type
_entity.pdbx_description
1 polymer ?
#
loop_
_entity_poly.entity_id
_entity_poly.type
_entity_poly.pdbx_seq_one_letter_code
_entity_poly.pdbx_strand_id
1 'polypeptide(L)' 'MKKLKEELTSKMHSEFTISKEAEVKLKAGSMWSVAGFDCDDVTMKKWCDAYGITSQQAMKYKDFWRKLFKK' A
#
# COMPACT_ATOMS: atom_id res chain seq x y z
N MET A 1 -10.43 -17.31 -31.61
CA MET A 1 -9.28 -16.65 -30.95
C MET A 1 -9.61 -15.28 -30.34
N LYS A 2 -10.34 -14.38 -31.03
CA LYS A 2 -10.66 -13.03 -30.52
C LYS A 2 -11.42 -13.04 -29.18
N LYS A 3 -12.45 -13.89 -29.09
CA LYS A 3 -13.28 -14.09 -27.90
C LYS A 3 -12.50 -14.59 -26.66
N LEU A 4 -11.51 -15.47 -26.86
CA LEU A 4 -10.65 -15.99 -25.79
C LEU A 4 -9.71 -14.90 -25.24
N LYS A 5 -9.18 -14.04 -26.13
CA LYS A 5 -8.36 -12.90 -25.71
C LYS A 5 -9.18 -11.90 -24.89
N GLU A 6 -10.37 -11.54 -25.35
CA GLU A 6 -11.26 -10.61 -24.65
C GLU A 6 -11.67 -11.15 -23.27
N GLU A 7 -11.98 -12.44 -23.16
CA GLU A 7 -12.35 -13.08 -21.91
C GLU A 7 -11.18 -13.15 -20.91
N LEU A 8 -9.97 -13.44 -21.39
CA LEU A 8 -8.76 -13.47 -20.58
C LEU A 8 -8.39 -12.07 -20.06
N THR A 9 -8.44 -11.05 -20.92
CA THR A 9 -8.20 -9.65 -20.55
C THR A 9 -9.24 -9.15 -19.55
N SER A 10 -10.52 -9.49 -19.74
CA SER A 10 -11.58 -9.11 -18.81
C SER A 10 -11.42 -9.78 -17.45
N LYS A 11 -11.06 -11.07 -17.40
CA LYS A 11 -10.81 -11.80 -16.14
C LYS A 11 -9.60 -11.23 -15.40
N MET A 12 -8.51 -10.93 -16.11
CA MET A 12 -7.34 -10.26 -15.51
C MET A 12 -7.68 -8.91 -14.86
N HIS A 13 -8.53 -8.09 -15.47
CA HIS A 13 -8.89 -6.80 -14.87
C HIS A 13 -9.91 -6.92 -13.73
N SER A 14 -10.77 -7.94 -13.79
CA SER A 14 -11.74 -8.27 -12.73
C SER A 14 -11.06 -8.78 -11.46
N GLU A 15 -9.99 -9.57 -11.57
CA GLU A 15 -9.33 -10.21 -10.43
C GLU A 15 -8.25 -9.36 -9.75
N PHE A 16 -7.86 -8.23 -10.36
CA PHE A 16 -6.80 -7.35 -9.85
C PHE A 16 -7.30 -6.05 -9.19
N THR A 17 -8.60 -5.94 -8.94
CA THR A 17 -9.15 -4.74 -8.27
C THR A 17 -9.04 -4.91 -6.75
N ILE A 18 -7.96 -4.38 -6.15
CA ILE A 18 -7.87 -4.22 -4.69
C ILE A 18 -8.75 -3.04 -4.24
N SER A 19 -9.32 -3.15 -3.04
CA SER A 19 -10.05 -2.01 -2.48
C SER A 19 -9.10 -0.84 -2.23
N LYS A 20 -9.62 0.39 -2.28
CA LYS A 20 -8.84 1.60 -1.93
C LYS A 20 -8.22 1.49 -0.54
N GLU A 21 -8.91 0.84 0.39
CA GLU A 21 -8.40 0.62 1.74
C GLU A 21 -7.22 -0.37 1.77
N ALA A 22 -7.30 -1.45 0.99
CA ALA A 22 -6.19 -2.39 0.83
C ALA A 22 -4.97 -1.73 0.18
N GLU A 23 -5.19 -0.87 -0.83
CA GLU A 23 -4.12 -0.09 -1.47
C GLU A 23 -3.42 0.84 -0.46
N VAL A 24 -4.17 1.60 0.33
CA VAL A 24 -3.62 2.47 1.37
C VAL A 24 -2.84 1.66 2.42
N LYS A 25 -3.37 0.52 2.85
CA LYS A 25 -2.70 -0.36 3.81
C LYS A 25 -1.37 -0.86 3.28
N LEU A 26 -1.29 -1.28 2.01
CA LEU A 26 -0.06 -1.74 1.37
C LEU A 26 0.95 -0.60 1.21
N LYS A 27 0.52 0.57 0.73
CA LYS A 27 1.36 1.77 0.62
C LYS A 27 1.95 2.19 1.97
N ALA A 28 1.14 2.16 3.04
CA ALA A 28 1.63 2.43 4.39
C ALA A 28 2.69 1.41 4.84
N GLY A 29 2.53 0.13 4.47
CA GLY A 29 3.51 -0.92 4.75
C GLY A 29 4.84 -0.68 4.04
N SER A 30 4.80 -0.37 2.74
CA SER A 30 5.98 0.01 1.96
C SER A 30 6.66 1.25 2.56
N MET A 31 5.89 2.28 2.90
CA MET A 31 6.39 3.49 3.55
C MET A 31 7.13 3.16 4.86
N TRP A 32 6.51 2.42 5.79
CA TRP A 32 7.12 2.08 7.08
C TRP A 32 8.36 1.19 6.95
N SER A 33 8.42 0.33 5.93
CA SER A 33 9.60 -0.51 5.67
C SER A 33 10.84 0.29 5.29
N VAL A 34 10.65 1.49 4.71
CA VAL A 34 11.75 2.37 4.27
C VAL A 34 12.04 3.45 5.32
N ALA A 35 11.00 4.12 5.83
CA ALA A 35 11.17 5.20 6.81
C ALA A 35 11.61 4.68 8.19
N GLY A 36 11.21 3.45 8.54
CA GLY A 36 11.33 2.92 9.90
C GLY A 36 10.21 3.42 10.81
N PHE A 37 9.83 2.59 11.79
CA PHE A 37 8.67 2.87 12.66
C PHE A 37 8.88 4.02 13.65
N ASP A 38 10.12 4.42 13.90
CA ASP A 38 10.47 5.47 14.87
C ASP A 38 11.07 6.71 14.15
N CYS A 39 10.74 6.91 12.86
CA CYS A 39 11.19 8.07 12.08
C CYS A 39 10.60 9.39 12.57
N ASP A 40 11.30 10.49 12.29
CA ASP A 40 10.80 11.85 12.54
C ASP A 40 9.70 12.29 11.56
N ASP A 41 9.03 13.41 11.86
CA ASP A 41 7.93 13.95 11.06
C ASP A 41 8.36 14.37 9.65
N VAL A 42 9.60 14.84 9.49
CA VAL A 42 10.15 15.28 8.20
C VAL A 42 10.30 14.09 7.26
N THR A 43 10.89 13.00 7.78
CA THR A 43 11.07 11.73 7.08
C THR A 43 9.73 11.09 6.78
N MET A 44 8.81 11.08 7.76
CA MET A 44 7.47 10.54 7.58
C MET A 44 6.73 11.27 6.45
N LYS A 45 6.74 12.61 6.46
CA LYS A 45 6.07 13.42 5.43
C LYS A 45 6.65 13.14 4.04
N LYS A 46 7.98 13.15 3.90
CA LYS A 46 8.68 12.86 2.64
C LYS A 46 8.23 11.52 2.04
N TRP A 47 8.17 10.47 2.85
CA TRP A 47 7.79 9.15 2.35
C TRP A 47 6.28 8.98 2.16
N CYS A 48 5.45 9.63 2.98
CA CYS A 48 4.01 9.70 2.74
C CYS A 48 3.70 10.34 1.37
N ASP A 49 4.36 11.45 1.05
CA ASP A 49 4.24 12.13 -0.25
C ASP A 49 4.71 11.21 -1.40
N ALA A 50 5.85 10.53 -1.24
CA ALA A 50 6.40 9.61 -2.25
C ALA A 50 5.46 8.43 -2.56
N TYR A 51 4.76 7.90 -1.55
CA TYR A 51 3.81 6.80 -1.71
C TYR A 51 2.36 7.27 -1.99
N GLY A 52 2.11 8.58 -2.01
CA GLY A 52 0.80 9.15 -2.29
C GLY A 52 -0.25 8.83 -1.22
N ILE A 53 0.15 8.86 0.06
CA ILE A 53 -0.74 8.69 1.21
C ILE A 53 -0.54 9.83 2.20
N THR A 54 -1.54 10.07 3.05
CA THR A 54 -1.42 11.03 4.15
C THR A 54 -0.75 10.41 5.37
N SER A 55 -0.17 11.25 6.23
CA SER A 55 0.38 10.81 7.52
C SER A 55 -0.66 10.08 8.39
N GLN A 56 -1.93 10.53 8.36
CA GLN A 56 -3.01 9.87 9.10
C GLN A 56 -3.27 8.44 8.59
N GLN A 57 -3.29 8.25 7.26
CA GLN A 57 -3.43 6.93 6.65
C GLN A 57 -2.24 6.01 6.97
N ALA A 58 -1.03 6.54 6.97
CA ALA A 58 0.16 5.80 7.39
C ALA A 58 0.08 5.36 8.86
N MET A 59 -0.30 6.27 9.76
CA MET A 59 -0.42 6.00 11.20
C MET A 59 -1.48 4.94 11.52
N LYS A 60 -2.62 4.96 10.79
CA LYS A 60 -3.70 3.97 10.96
C LYS A 60 -3.20 2.51 10.90
N TYR A 61 -2.17 2.23 10.08
CA TYR A 61 -1.64 0.88 9.89
C TYR A 61 -0.25 0.66 10.52
N LYS A 62 0.29 1.63 11.27
CA LYS A 62 1.64 1.56 11.87
C LYS A 62 1.81 0.33 12.75
N ASP A 63 0.92 0.13 13.72
CA ASP A 63 1.02 -0.99 14.66
C ASP A 63 0.83 -2.35 14.00
N PHE A 64 -0.03 -2.43 12.98
CA PHE A 64 -0.23 -3.65 12.19
C PHE A 64 1.09 -4.08 11.54
N TRP A 65 1.75 -3.16 10.84
CA TRP A 65 3.02 -3.45 10.16
C TRP A 65 4.17 -3.64 11.13
N ARG A 66 4.21 -2.90 12.25
CA ARG A 66 5.23 -3.07 13.30
C ARG A 66 5.20 -4.47 13.90
N LYS A 67 4.00 -5.04 14.10
CA LYS A 67 3.85 -6.42 14.60
C LYS A 67 4.31 -7.44 13.57
N LEU A 68 4.05 -7.22 12.29
CA LEU A 68 4.49 -8.12 11.22
C LEU A 68 6.02 -8.12 11.03
N PHE A 69 6.68 -6.97 11.18
CA PHE A 69 8.13 -6.84 11.04
C PHE A 69 8.95 -7.44 12.19
N LYS A 70 8.33 -7.73 13.33
CA LYS A 70 8.99 -8.32 14.52
C LYS A 70 9.01 -9.86 14.52
N LYS A 71 8.50 -10.49 13.47
CA LYS A 71 8.57 -11.94 13.24
C LYS A 71 9.74 -12.26 12.31
#